data_AF-A0A4U9W8H4-F1
#
_entry.id   AF-A0A4U9W8H4-F1
#
_cell.length_a   1.000
_cell.length_b   1.000
_cell.length_c   1.000
_cell.angle_alpha   90.00
_cell.angle_beta   90.00
_cell.angle_gamma   90.00
#
_symmetry.space_group_name_H-M   'P 1'
#
loop_
_entity.id
_entity.type
_entity.pdbx_description
1 polymer ?
#
loop_
_entity_poly.entity_id
_entity_poly.type
_entity_poly.pdbx_seq_one_letter_code
_entity_poly.pdbx_strand_id
1 'polypeptide(L)' 'MIRFSRKSWIVRLWFWFKRGVLAVIGLWLAGIILFAFLPVPFSAVMVERQLGAWLSGDFGYVAHSDWVAMDDIAPRWRWQ' A
#
# COMPACT_ATOMS: atom_id res chain seq x y z
N MET A 1 -23.85 33.49 -44.14
CA MET A 1 -23.93 33.50 -42.67
C MET A 1 -23.24 32.24 -42.14
N ILE A 2 -21.92 32.28 -41.88
CA ILE A 2 -21.17 31.10 -41.42
C ILE A 2 -21.07 31.17 -39.89
N ARG A 3 -21.89 30.39 -39.19
CA ARG A 3 -21.77 30.18 -37.74
C ARG A 3 -20.63 29.20 -37.46
N PHE A 4 -19.43 29.72 -37.20
CA PHE A 4 -18.36 28.91 -36.61
C PHE A 4 -18.79 28.44 -35.23
N SER A 5 -19.11 27.15 -35.11
CA SER A 5 -19.40 26.51 -33.84
C SER A 5 -18.10 26.34 -33.03
N ARG A 6 -17.71 27.40 -32.31
CA ARG A 6 -16.60 27.42 -31.34
C ARG A 6 -16.73 26.36 -30.22
N LYS A 7 -17.87 25.66 -30.10
CA LYS A 7 -18.16 24.70 -29.03
C LYS A 7 -17.38 23.38 -29.13
N SER A 8 -16.90 22.99 -30.31
CA SER A 8 -16.29 21.66 -30.52
C SER A 8 -14.99 21.44 -29.72
N TRP A 9 -14.15 22.47 -29.63
CA TRP A 9 -12.86 22.36 -28.93
C TRP A 9 -13.02 22.24 -27.41
N ILE A 10 -13.92 23.01 -26.81
CA ILE A 10 -14.22 22.93 -25.37
C ILE A 10 -14.73 21.53 -25.00
N VAL A 11 -15.59 20.93 -25.83
CA VAL A 11 -16.16 19.60 -25.57
C VAL A 11 -15.07 18.53 -25.63
N ARG A 12 -14.14 18.63 -26.58
CA ARG A 12 -12.97 17.73 -26.66
C ARG A 12 -12.06 17.89 -25.45
N LEU A 13 -11.72 19.11 -25.06
CA LEU A 13 -10.87 19.36 -23.90
C LEU A 13 -11.51 18.82 -22.61
N TRP A 14 -12.81 19.05 -22.44
CA TRP A 14 -13.59 18.54 -21.32
C TRP A 14 -13.67 17.02 -21.27
N PHE A 15 -13.77 16.37 -22.43
CA PHE A 15 -13.74 14.90 -22.54
C PHE A 15 -12.40 14.33 -22.05
N TRP A 16 -11.28 14.91 -22.48
CA TRP A 16 -9.94 14.48 -22.04
C TRP A 16 -9.70 14.75 -20.57
N PHE A 17 -10.15 15.90 -20.05
CA PHE A 17 -10.04 16.23 -18.64
C PHE A 17 -10.78 15.22 -17.76
N LYS A 18 -12.05 14.93 -18.07
CA LYS A 18 -12.83 13.91 -17.34
C LYS A 18 -12.17 12.55 -17.34
N ARG A 19 -11.59 12.15 -18.47
CA ARG A 19 -10.89 10.87 -18.60
C ARG A 19 -9.62 10.83 -17.75
N GLY A 20 -8.88 11.93 -17.68
CA GLY A 20 -7.72 12.07 -16.78
C GLY A 20 -8.12 11.95 -15.31
N VAL A 21 -9.18 12.65 -14.89
CA VAL A 21 -9.69 12.57 -13.51
C VAL A 21 -10.12 11.13 -13.17
N LEU A 22 -10.85 10.46 -14.05
CA LEU A 22 -11.26 9.06 -13.85
C LEU A 22 -10.05 8.11 -13.77
N ALA A 23 -9.01 8.34 -14.57
CA ALA A 23 -7.79 7.55 -14.51
C ALA A 23 -7.05 7.73 -13.17
N VAL A 24 -6.96 8.96 -12.67
CA VAL A 24 -6.34 9.25 -11.37
C VAL A 24 -7.12 8.61 -10.23
N ILE A 25 -8.46 8.72 -10.24
CA ILE A 25 -9.32 8.07 -9.24
C ILE A 25 -9.17 6.56 -9.31
N GLY A 26 -9.17 5.98 -10.52
CA GLY A 26 -8.97 4.54 -10.73
C GLY A 26 -7.61 4.06 -10.20
N LEU A 27 -6.54 4.81 -10.46
CA LEU A 27 -5.20 4.52 -9.93
C LEU A 27 -5.17 4.58 -8.41
N TRP A 28 -5.82 5.59 -7.83
CA TRP A 28 -5.94 5.75 -6.38
C TRP A 28 -6.70 4.59 -5.73
N LEU A 29 -7.87 4.23 -6.28
CA LEU A 29 -8.68 3.11 -5.79
C LEU A 29 -7.94 1.77 -5.94
N ALA A 30 -7.26 1.56 -7.06
CA ALA A 30 -6.42 0.38 -7.26
C ALA A 30 -5.30 0.31 -6.21
N GLY A 31 -4.66 1.44 -5.90
CA GLY A 31 -3.70 1.55 -4.81
C GLY A 31 -4.33 1.18 -3.47
N ILE A 32 -5.48 1.75 -3.12
CA ILE A 32 -6.19 1.44 -1.87
C ILE A 32 -6.52 -0.06 -1.78
N ILE A 33 -7.06 -0.66 -2.84
CA ILE A 33 -7.37 -2.10 -2.85
C ILE A 33 -6.10 -2.93 -2.66
N LEU A 34 -5.03 -2.59 -3.38
CA LEU A 34 -3.74 -3.26 -3.26
C LEU A 34 -3.18 -3.17 -1.83
N PHE A 35 -3.23 -1.99 -1.23
CA PHE A 35 -2.82 -1.74 0.16
C PHE A 35 -3.84 -2.18 1.21
N ALA A 36 -5.04 -2.60 0.83
CA ALA A 36 -6.01 -3.21 1.75
C ALA A 36 -5.69 -4.69 2.00
N PHE A 37 -5.11 -5.37 1.00
CA PHE A 37 -4.63 -6.75 1.12
C PHE A 37 -3.17 -6.84 1.54
N LEU A 38 -2.35 -5.83 1.22
CA LEU A 38 -1.04 -5.70 1.86
C LEU A 38 -1.25 -5.20 3.30
N PRO A 39 -0.87 -5.96 4.34
CA PRO A 39 -0.86 -5.46 5.70
C PRO A 39 0.00 -4.18 5.81
N VAL A 40 -0.66 -3.04 5.93
CA VAL A 40 -0.05 -1.78 6.37
C VAL A 40 0.33 -1.98 7.84
N PRO A 41 1.60 -1.88 8.29
CA PRO A 41 2.88 -1.71 7.62
C PRO A 41 3.79 -2.94 7.79
N PHE A 42 4.03 -3.70 6.73
CA PHE A 42 5.33 -4.36 6.59
C PHE A 42 6.31 -3.27 6.19
N SER A 43 7.21 -2.87 7.10
CA SER A 43 8.39 -2.12 6.66
C SER A 43 9.13 -2.96 5.60
N ALA A 44 9.86 -2.33 4.69
CA ALA A 44 10.71 -3.06 3.75
C ALA A 44 11.59 -4.10 4.47
N VAL A 45 11.99 -3.79 5.70
CA VAL A 45 12.73 -4.68 6.62
C VAL A 45 11.94 -5.92 7.05
N MET A 46 10.63 -5.84 7.23
CA MET A 46 9.80 -7.02 7.54
C MET A 46 9.63 -7.94 6.31
N VAL A 47 9.50 -7.37 5.11
CA VAL A 47 9.50 -8.14 3.86
C VAL A 47 10.87 -8.80 3.64
N GLU A 48 11.95 -8.06 3.86
CA GLU A 48 13.31 -8.57 3.74
C GLU A 48 13.57 -9.75 4.69
N ARG A 49 13.13 -9.65 5.95
CA ARG A 49 13.27 -10.73 6.93
C ARG A 49 12.43 -11.96 6.58
N GLN A 50 11.22 -11.77 6.08
CA GLN A 50 10.33 -12.88 5.70
C GLN A 50 10.80 -13.56 4.39
N LEU A 51 11.24 -12.78 3.39
CA LEU A 51 11.87 -13.33 2.18
C LEU A 51 13.20 -14.01 2.50
N GLY A 52 14.00 -13.47 3.41
CA GLY A 52 15.22 -14.10 3.91
C GLY A 52 14.94 -15.48 4.54
N ALA A 53 13.91 -15.58 5.39
CA ALA A 53 13.49 -16.84 5.99
C ALA A 53 13.02 -17.86 4.93
N TRP A 54 12.22 -17.41 3.95
CA TRP A 54 11.78 -18.25 2.83
C TRP A 54 12.94 -18.72 1.95
N LEU A 55 13.91 -17.85 1.65
CA LEU A 55 15.12 -18.19 0.89
C LEU A 55 16.06 -19.15 1.66
N SER A 56 16.02 -19.14 2.99
CA SER A 56 16.68 -20.15 3.82
C SER A 56 15.91 -21.47 3.93
N GLY A 57 14.75 -21.60 3.29
CA GLY A 57 13.95 -22.82 3.25
C GLY A 57 12.87 -22.93 4.34
N ASP A 58 12.67 -21.89 5.16
CA ASP A 58 11.65 -21.86 6.20
C ASP A 58 10.44 -21.02 5.74
N PHE A 59 9.55 -21.66 4.97
CA PHE A 59 8.31 -21.05 4.48
C PHE A 59 7.22 -20.89 5.55
N GLY A 60 7.42 -21.46 6.75
CA GLY A 60 6.48 -21.38 7.87
C GLY A 60 6.71 -20.19 8.80
N TYR A 61 7.77 -19.41 8.57
CA TYR A 61 8.12 -18.29 9.43
C TYR A 61 7.06 -17.18 9.37
N VAL A 62 6.34 -17.03 10.48
CA VAL A 62 5.42 -15.92 10.76
C VAL A 62 6.06 -15.09 11.87
N ALA A 63 6.17 -13.77 11.67
CA ALA A 63 6.72 -12.88 12.68
C ALA A 63 5.76 -12.81 13.88
N HIS A 64 6.03 -13.61 14.91
CA HIS A 64 5.30 -13.56 16.17
C HIS A 64 5.74 -12.33 16.96
N SER A 65 4.81 -11.38 17.15
CA SER A 65 4.97 -10.25 18.07
C SER A 65 4.04 -10.49 19.25
N ASP A 66 4.38 -11.46 20.09
CA ASP A 66 3.61 -11.76 21.28
C ASP A 66 3.84 -10.67 22.32
N TRP A 67 2.75 -10.12 22.83
CA TRP A 67 2.81 -9.18 23.94
C TRP A 67 3.05 -9.97 25.22
N VAL A 68 4.26 -9.82 25.76
CA VAL A 68 4.65 -10.43 27.03
C VAL A 68 4.82 -9.34 28.08
N ALA A 69 4.55 -9.68 29.34
CA ALA A 69 4.79 -8.76 30.45
C ALA A 69 6.27 -8.35 30.48
N MET A 70 6.55 -7.11 30.87
CA MET A 70 7.92 -6.56 30.89
C MET A 70 8.90 -7.46 31.67
N ASP A 71 8.42 -8.09 32.74
CA ASP A 71 9.21 -9.00 33.58
C ASP A 71 9.71 -10.26 32.84
N ASP A 72 9.00 -10.67 31.79
CA ASP A 72 9.31 -11.85 30.98
C ASP A 72 10.20 -11.53 29.77
N ILE A 73 10.29 -10.26 29.37
CA ILE A 73 11.11 -9.81 28.22
C ILE A 73 12.60 -9.96 28.54
N ALA A 74 12.99 -9.70 29.79
CA ALA A 74 14.38 -9.78 30.21
C ALA A 74 14.49 -10.25 31.67
N PRO A 75 14.32 -11.56 31.94
CA PRO A 75 14.27 -12.11 33.29
C PRO A 75 15.54 -11.87 34.13
N ARG A 76 16.64 -11.46 33.49
CA ARG A 76 17.92 -11.11 34.13
C ARG A 76 17.95 -9.72 34.78
N TRP A 77 16.96 -8.86 34.54
CA TRP A 77 16.87 -7.51 35.10
C TRP A 77 16.00 -7.42 36.37
N ARG A 78 15.45 -8.56 36.83
CA ARG A 78 14.76 -8.63 38.11
C ARG A 78 15.79 -8.51 39.22
N TRP A 79 16.04 -7.27 39.66
CA TRP A 79 16.95 -6.95 40.75
C TRP A 79 16.62 -7.82 41.97
N GLN A 80 17.60 -8.64 42.39
CA GLN A 80 17.68 -9.20 43.74
C GLN A 80 17.90 -8.08 44.75
#